data_AF-A0A552RF81-F1
#
_entry.id   AF-A0A552RF81-F1
#
_cell.length_a   1.000
_cell.length_b   1.000
_cell.length_c   1.000
_cell.angle_alpha   90.00
_cell.angle_beta   90.00
_cell.angle_gamma   90.00
#
_symmetry.space_group_name_H-M   'P 1'
#
loop_
_entity.id
_entity.type
_entity.pdbx_description
1 polymer ?
#
loop_
_entity_poly.entity_id
_entity_poly.type
_entity_poly.pdbx_seq_one_letter_code
_entity_poly.pdbx_strand_id
1 'polypeptide(L)'
;MPPSEARPEIVALLCDANFQHFRETGAWSHRDGRLFSPEKREAVFKATRADLEELKSQHSRYLEYLRTHEEAPEAIQRFLAPFMEQLDEKNLGNAHSLMTEDERAEFDRLLKLMIEPALPFTPYTF
;
A
#
# COMPACT_ATOMS: atom_id res chain seq x y z
N MET A 1 23.71 18.32 -6.25
CA MET A 1 24.08 17.52 -5.06
C MET A 1 24.11 16.07 -5.49
N PRO A 2 25.11 15.25 -5.09
CA PRO A 2 24.99 13.81 -5.30
C PRO A 2 23.81 13.31 -4.48
N PRO A 3 23.06 12.31 -4.94
CA PRO A 3 22.04 11.68 -4.12
C PRO A 3 22.77 11.03 -2.95
N SER A 4 22.55 11.51 -1.74
CA SER A 4 22.80 10.66 -0.58
C SER A 4 21.77 9.54 -0.70
N GLU A 5 22.21 8.36 -1.14
CA GLU A 5 21.35 7.19 -1.24
C GLU A 5 20.71 6.94 0.14
N ALA A 6 19.38 6.88 0.17
CA ALA A 6 18.67 6.54 1.38
C ALA A 6 19.13 5.16 1.86
N ARG A 7 19.37 5.03 3.16
CA ARG A 7 19.88 3.83 3.81
C ARG A 7 18.70 2.92 4.15
N PRO A 8 18.53 1.78 3.45
CA PRO A 8 17.31 0.99 3.57
C PRO A 8 17.02 0.47 4.97
N GLU A 9 18.06 0.17 5.74
CA GLU A 9 17.97 -0.29 7.12
C GLU A 9 17.41 0.79 8.06
N ILE A 10 17.76 2.06 7.84
CA ILE A 10 17.23 3.19 8.63
C ILE A 10 15.82 3.51 8.19
N VAL A 11 15.54 3.48 6.88
CA VAL A 11 14.17 3.67 6.36
C VAL A 11 13.22 2.62 6.90
N ALA A 12 13.61 1.34 6.86
CA ALA A 12 12.78 0.26 7.41
C ALA A 12 12.53 0.44 8.91
N LEU A 13 13.54 0.87 9.66
CA LEU A 13 13.40 1.17 11.09
C LEU A 13 12.47 2.36 11.37
N LEU A 14 12.54 3.41 10.53
CA LEU A 14 11.63 4.55 10.60
C LEU A 14 10.19 4.14 10.25
N CYS A 15 10.01 3.28 9.25
CA CYS A 15 8.71 2.74 8.86
C CYS A 15 8.04 1.98 10.01
N ASP A 16 8.82 1.22 10.79
CA ASP A 16 8.35 0.43 11.93
C ASP A 16 8.27 1.23 13.25
N ALA A 17 8.72 2.49 13.25
CA ALA A 17 8.69 3.33 14.43
C ALA A 17 7.25 3.80 14.75
N ASN A 18 6.92 3.81 16.04
CA ASN A 18 5.70 4.42 16.56
C ASN A 18 5.95 5.90 16.87
N PHE A 19 5.73 6.75 15.88
CA PHE A 19 5.90 8.20 16.02
C PHE A 19 4.91 8.83 17.01
N GLN A 20 3.73 8.23 17.20
CA GLN A 20 2.76 8.71 18.19
C GLN A 20 3.29 8.49 19.60
N HIS A 21 3.73 7.27 19.91
CA HIS A 21 4.32 6.95 21.21
C HIS A 21 5.56 7.82 21.50
N PHE A 22 6.41 8.04 20.50
CA PHE A 22 7.55 8.96 20.62
C PHE A 22 7.10 10.40 20.94
N ARG A 23 6.05 10.91 20.28
CA ARG A 23 5.54 12.26 20.57
C ARG A 23 5.00 12.39 22.00
N GLU A 24 4.36 11.36 22.51
CA GLU A 24 3.73 11.35 23.83
C GLU A 24 4.73 11.13 24.98
N THR A 25 5.73 10.28 24.77
CA THR A 25 6.62 9.80 25.83
C THR A 25 8.09 10.22 25.66
N GLY A 26 8.47 10.69 24.47
CA GLY A 26 9.86 10.92 24.09
C GLY A 26 10.67 9.63 23.84
N ALA A 27 10.05 8.46 23.93
CA ALA A 27 10.72 7.17 23.76
C ALA A 27 10.41 6.57 22.38
N TRP A 28 11.46 6.15 21.67
CA TRP A 28 11.30 5.39 20.43
C TRP A 28 10.87 3.96 20.72
N SER A 29 9.79 3.54 20.09
CA SER A 29 9.28 2.17 20.16
C SER A 29 8.86 1.68 18.78
N HIS A 30 8.80 0.37 18.65
CA HIS A 30 8.16 -0.34 17.55
C HIS A 30 6.64 -0.13 17.61
N ARG A 31 5.94 -0.38 16.49
CA ARG A 31 4.46 -0.36 16.44
C ARG A 31 3.81 -1.39 17.36
N ASP A 32 4.51 -2.48 17.67
CA ASP A 32 4.07 -3.51 18.63
C ASP A 32 4.22 -3.09 20.11
N GLY A 33 4.73 -1.89 20.38
CA GLY A 33 4.93 -1.34 21.72
C GLY A 33 6.30 -1.66 22.35
N ARG A 34 7.16 -2.46 21.71
CA ARG A 34 8.51 -2.74 22.22
C ARG A 34 9.42 -1.52 22.06
N LEU A 35 10.17 -1.17 23.10
CA LEU A 35 11.15 -0.08 23.02
C LEU A 35 12.31 -0.42 22.08
N PHE A 36 12.84 0.60 21.40
CA PHE A 36 14.04 0.44 20.58
C PHE A 36 15.27 0.15 21.43
N SER A 37 16.13 -0.75 20.94
CA SER A 37 17.48 -0.92 21.50
C SER A 37 18.29 0.39 21.36
N PRO A 38 19.36 0.59 22.15
CA PRO A 38 20.24 1.75 22.01
C PRO A 38 20.75 1.94 20.57
N GLU A 39 21.15 0.86 19.91
CA GLU A 39 21.64 0.85 18.53
C GLU A 39 20.57 1.35 17.53
N LYS A 40 19.33 0.85 17.66
CA LYS A 40 18.19 1.29 16.84
C LYS A 40 17.89 2.78 17.06
N ARG A 41 17.92 3.25 18.30
CA ARG A 41 17.73 4.67 18.62
C ARG A 41 18.79 5.53 17.95
N GLU A 42 20.05 5.15 18.08
CA GLU A 42 21.16 5.87 17.45
C GLU A 42 21.03 5.91 15.92
N ALA A 43 20.61 4.81 15.30
CA ALA A 43 20.36 4.74 13.87
C ALA A 43 19.26 5.72 13.41
N VAL A 44 18.14 5.78 14.14
CA VAL A 44 17.07 6.76 13.86
C VAL A 44 17.54 8.20 14.06
N PHE A 45 18.34 8.50 15.09
CA PHE A 45 18.89 9.84 15.28
C PHE A 45 19.86 10.26 14.18
N LYS A 46 20.51 9.30 13.53
CA LYS A 46 21.39 9.54 12.38
C LYS A 46 20.64 9.64 11.05
N ALA A 47 19.31 9.52 11.03
CA ALA A 47 18.53 9.60 9.80
C ALA A 47 18.81 10.91 9.06
N THR A 48 19.11 10.78 7.76
CA THR A 48 19.36 11.91 6.87
C THR A 48 18.05 12.41 6.28
N ARG A 49 18.11 13.56 5.60
CA ARG A 49 16.99 14.04 4.80
C ARG A 49 16.54 13.02 3.75
N ALA A 50 17.48 12.33 3.09
CA ALA A 50 17.14 11.34 2.08
C ALA A 50 16.37 10.15 2.66
N ASP A 51 16.73 9.70 3.87
CA ASP A 51 16.00 8.63 4.57
C ASP A 51 14.55 9.03 4.87
N LEU A 52 14.33 10.30 5.25
CA LEU A 52 12.99 10.83 5.52
C LEU A 52 12.15 11.02 4.25
N GLU A 53 12.77 11.45 3.15
CA GLU A 53 12.07 11.54 1.85
C GLU A 53 11.69 10.15 1.32
N GLU A 54 12.55 9.15 1.50
CA GLU A 54 12.23 7.77 1.13
C GLU A 54 11.11 7.19 1.99
N LEU A 55 11.13 7.42 3.31
CA LEU A 55 10.01 7.08 4.19
C LEU A 55 8.69 7.68 3.69
N LYS A 56 8.70 8.96 3.32
CA LYS A 56 7.53 9.65 2.78
C LYS A 56 7.07 9.03 1.46
N SER A 57 8.01 8.72 0.55
CA SER A 57 7.72 8.05 -0.73
C SER A 57 7.05 6.70 -0.51
N GLN A 58 7.56 5.88 0.40
CA GLN A 58 6.95 4.57 0.72
C GLN A 58 5.57 4.72 1.32
N HIS A 59 5.38 5.69 2.22
CA HIS A 59 4.07 5.95 2.79
C HIS A 59 3.07 6.42 1.72
N SER A 60 3.48 7.28 0.80
CA SER A 60 2.65 7.70 -0.34
C SER A 60 2.25 6.52 -1.23
N ARG A 61 3.18 5.64 -1.60
CA ARG A 61 2.89 4.44 -2.39
C ARG A 61 1.89 3.51 -1.69
N TYR A 62 2.05 3.34 -0.38
CA TYR A 62 1.08 2.57 0.41
C TYR A 62 -0.32 3.21 0.45
N LEU A 63 -0.42 4.54 0.59
CA LEU A 63 -1.71 5.22 0.56
C LEU A 63 -2.37 5.12 -0.82
N GLU A 64 -1.60 5.16 -1.91
CA GLU A 64 -2.11 4.92 -3.26
C GLU A 64 -2.61 3.48 -3.45
N TYR A 65 -1.88 2.50 -2.91
CA TYR A 65 -2.30 1.11 -2.86
C TYR A 65 -3.62 0.94 -2.09
N LEU A 66 -3.74 1.54 -0.91
CA LEU A 66 -4.98 1.50 -0.12
C LEU A 66 -6.14 2.15 -0.86
N ARG A 67 -5.91 3.31 -1.50
CA ARG A 67 -6.93 3.98 -2.32
C ARG A 67 -7.41 3.08 -3.45
N THR A 68 -6.49 2.37 -4.11
CA THR A 68 -6.83 1.42 -5.19
C THR A 68 -7.69 0.26 -4.69
N HIS A 69 -7.43 -0.24 -3.47
CA HIS A 69 -8.28 -1.24 -2.84
C HIS A 69 -9.67 -0.70 -2.46
N GLU A 70 -9.71 0.50 -1.88
CA GLU A 70 -10.96 1.16 -1.49
C GLU A 70 -11.86 1.45 -2.69
N GLU A 71 -11.28 1.87 -3.82
CA GLU A 71 -12.00 2.20 -5.05
C GLU A 71 -12.34 0.97 -5.92
N ALA A 72 -11.85 -0.22 -5.57
CA ALA A 72 -12.03 -1.44 -6.36
C ALA A 72 -13.52 -1.84 -6.55
N PRO A 73 -14.42 -1.74 -5.56
CA PRO A 73 -15.83 -2.03 -5.73
C PRO A 73 -16.53 -1.13 -6.74
N GLU A 74 -16.25 0.18 -6.73
CA GLU A 74 -16.80 1.09 -7.74
C GLU A 74 -16.17 0.85 -9.11
N ALA A 75 -14.87 0.54 -9.16
CA ALA A 75 -14.17 0.23 -10.40
C ALA A 75 -14.75 -1.01 -11.08
N ILE A 76 -15.01 -2.10 -10.34
CA ILE A 76 -15.59 -3.32 -10.93
C ILE A 76 -17.01 -3.07 -11.45
N GLN A 77 -17.81 -2.25 -10.76
CA GLN A 77 -19.17 -1.93 -11.20
C GLN A 77 -19.15 -1.14 -12.52
N ARG A 78 -18.27 -0.12 -12.61
CA ARG A 78 -18.10 0.66 -13.84
C ARG A 78 -17.58 -0.21 -14.99
N PHE A 79 -16.64 -1.11 -14.68
CA PHE A 79 -16.10 -2.05 -15.66
C PHE A 79 -17.17 -3.01 -16.20
N LEU A 80 -18.04 -3.54 -15.34
CA LEU A 80 -19.10 -4.48 -15.74
C LEU A 80 -20.29 -3.83 -16.43
N ALA A 81 -20.57 -2.55 -16.17
CA ALA A 81 -21.72 -1.83 -16.71
C ALA A 81 -21.94 -2.00 -18.22
N PRO A 82 -20.96 -1.75 -19.11
CA PRO A 82 -21.15 -1.88 -20.55
C PRO A 82 -21.45 -3.32 -21.02
N PHE A 83 -20.93 -4.34 -20.33
CA PHE A 83 -21.26 -5.73 -20.65
C PHE A 83 -22.68 -6.07 -20.21
N MET A 84 -23.10 -5.60 -19.04
CA MET A 84 -24.45 -5.82 -18.52
C MET A 84 -25.54 -5.11 -19.33
N GLU A 85 -25.21 -4.02 -20.02
CA GLU A 85 -26.11 -3.31 -20.94
C GLU A 85 -26.35 -4.07 -22.25
N GLN A 86 -25.39 -4.91 -22.68
CA GLN A 86 -25.49 -5.70 -23.91
C GLN A 86 -26.27 -7.01 -23.73
N LEU A 87 -26.57 -7.39 -22.49
CA LEU A 87 -27.19 -8.68 -22.17
C LEU A 87 -28.69 -8.54 -21.95
N ASP A 88 -29.45 -9.39 -22.64
CA ASP A 88 -30.87 -9.59 -22.38
C ASP A 88 -31.10 -10.20 -20.97
N GLU A 89 -30.24 -11.15 -20.59
CA GLU A 89 -30.20 -11.74 -19.25
C GLU A 89 -28.92 -11.31 -18.52
N LYS A 90 -29.10 -10.42 -17.53
CA LYS A 90 -28.02 -9.81 -16.74
C LYS A 90 -27.42 -10.79 -15.73
N ASN A 91 -26.47 -11.58 -16.20
CA ASN A 91 -25.72 -12.55 -15.41
C ASN A 91 -24.22 -12.33 -15.62
N LEU A 92 -23.44 -12.41 -14.54
CA LEU A 92 -21.98 -12.27 -14.58
C LEU A 92 -21.31 -13.29 -15.49
N GLY A 93 -21.80 -14.54 -15.54
CA GLY A 93 -21.27 -15.56 -16.44
C GLY A 93 -21.49 -15.23 -17.92
N ASN A 94 -22.61 -14.59 -18.23
CA ASN A 94 -22.90 -14.09 -19.58
C ASN A 94 -22.01 -12.89 -19.91
N ALA A 95 -21.82 -11.97 -18.96
CA ALA A 95 -20.94 -10.81 -19.14
C ALA A 95 -19.48 -11.24 -19.35
N HIS A 96 -18.99 -12.19 -18.57
CA HIS A 96 -17.66 -12.78 -18.72
C HIS A 96 -17.46 -13.44 -20.09
N SER A 97 -18.53 -14.00 -20.67
CA SER A 97 -18.47 -14.61 -22.01
C SER A 97 -18.31 -13.57 -23.14
N LEU A 98 -18.70 -12.31 -22.90
CA LEU A 98 -18.51 -11.19 -23.84
C LEU A 98 -17.10 -10.59 -23.76
N MET A 99 -16.38 -10.80 -22.66
CA MET A 99 -15.05 -10.24 -22.43
C MET A 99 -13.98 -10.93 -23.28
N THR A 100 -13.11 -10.12 -23.86
CA THR A 100 -11.80 -10.51 -24.41
C THR A 100 -10.86 -11.02 -23.32
N GLU A 101 -9.74 -11.60 -23.72
CA GLU A 101 -8.72 -12.09 -22.78
C GLU A 101 -8.16 -10.96 -21.89
N ASP A 102 -7.88 -9.80 -22.47
CA ASP A 102 -7.39 -8.63 -21.73
C ASP A 102 -8.44 -8.10 -20.73
N GLU A 103 -9.71 -8.07 -21.14
CA GLU A 103 -10.82 -7.66 -20.26
C GLU A 103 -11.02 -8.66 -19.11
N ARG A 104 -10.87 -9.96 -19.36
CA ARG A 104 -10.91 -10.97 -18.29
C ARG A 104 -9.76 -10.81 -17.31
N ALA A 105 -8.56 -10.51 -17.80
CA ALA A 105 -7.41 -10.25 -16.94
C ALA A 105 -7.63 -9.02 -16.04
N GLU A 106 -8.20 -7.94 -16.56
CA GLU A 106 -8.55 -6.76 -15.75
C GLU A 106 -9.71 -7.06 -14.79
N PHE A 107 -10.71 -7.83 -15.20
CA PHE A 107 -11.78 -8.29 -14.32
C PHE A 107 -11.23 -9.10 -13.14
N ASP A 108 -10.36 -10.07 -13.40
CA ASP A 108 -9.72 -10.90 -12.38
C ASP A 108 -8.86 -10.05 -11.43
N ARG A 109 -8.15 -9.05 -11.96
CA ARG A 109 -7.37 -8.10 -11.14
C ARG A 109 -8.27 -7.29 -10.21
N LEU A 110 -9.37 -6.72 -10.70
CA LEU A 110 -10.32 -5.96 -9.90
C LEU A 110 -11.02 -6.84 -8.86
N LEU A 111 -11.40 -8.06 -9.25
CA LEU A 111 -12.00 -9.04 -8.34
C LEU A 111 -11.02 -9.41 -7.22
N LYS A 112 -9.75 -9.63 -7.55
CA LYS A 112 -8.69 -9.90 -6.58
C LYS A 112 -8.55 -8.77 -5.56
N LEU A 113 -8.59 -7.52 -6.01
CA LEU A 113 -8.54 -6.34 -5.12
C LEU A 113 -9.72 -6.28 -4.15
N MET A 114 -10.89 -6.80 -4.52
CA MET A 114 -12.07 -6.83 -3.65
C MET A 114 -12.09 -7.98 -2.64
N ILE A 115 -11.60 -9.15 -3.04
CA ILE A 115 -11.69 -10.37 -2.22
C ILE A 115 -10.49 -10.53 -1.28
N GLU A 116 -9.31 -10.04 -1.67
CA GLU A 116 -8.12 -10.13 -0.85
C GLU A 116 -8.07 -8.98 0.14
N PRO A 117 -7.75 -9.25 1.43
CA PRO A 117 -7.55 -8.19 2.38
C PRO A 117 -6.35 -7.33 1.95
N ALA A 118 -6.47 -6.00 2.13
CA ALA A 118 -5.36 -5.11 1.89
C ALA A 118 -4.15 -5.52 2.74
N LEU A 119 -2.99 -5.59 2.11
CA LEU A 119 -1.73 -5.90 2.77
C LEU A 119 -1.40 -4.82 3.79
N PRO A 120 -0.85 -5.19 4.97
CA PRO A 120 -0.37 -4.20 5.91
C PRO A 120 0.85 -3.47 5.35
N PHE A 121 1.06 -2.23 5.80
CA PHE A 121 2.26 -1.47 5.46
C PHE A 121 3.54 -2.25 5.81
N THR A 122 4.33 -2.53 4.79
CA THR A 122 5.59 -3.27 4.86
C THR A 122 6.63 -2.47 4.06
N PRO A 123 7.81 -2.16 4.63
CA PRO A 123 8.84 -1.39 3.93
C PRO A 123 9.21 -2.04 2.59
N TYR A 124 9.42 -1.22 1.56
CA TYR A 124 9.86 -1.65 0.22
C TYR A 124 8.95 -2.67 -0.49
N THR A 125 7.66 -2.73 -0.13
CA THR A 125 6.70 -3.67 -0.74
C THR A 125 5.80 -3.04 -1.82
N PHE A 126 5.56 -1.72 -1.74
CA PHE A 126 4.61 -0.98 -2.58
C PHE A 126 5.31 -0.01 -3.53
#